data_AF-A0A857DFF2-F1
#
_entry.id   AF-A0A857DFF2-F1
#
_cell.length_a   1.000
_cell.length_b   1.000
_cell.length_c   1.000
_cell.angle_alpha   90.00
_cell.angle_beta   90.00
_cell.angle_gamma   90.00
#
_symmetry.space_group_name_H-M   'P 1'
#
loop_
_entity.id
_entity.type
_entity.pdbx_description
1 polymer ?
#
loop_
_entity_poly.entity_id
_entity_poly.type
_entity_poly.pdbx_seq_one_letter_code
_entity_poly.pdbx_strand_id
1 'polypeptide(L)'
;MSCFKLMAIAVNHRAKNAAEVQGVLTKYGCMITVRLGLHEAGNVCSDSGLIILQLSGTPEESESFAGDLNSIPGVNAKFIEICTE
;
A
#
# COMPACT_ATOMS: atom_id res chain seq x y z
N MET A 1 4.96 -6.04 24.47
CA MET A 1 3.98 -6.18 23.38
C MET A 1 4.43 -5.31 22.22
N SER A 2 4.87 -5.94 21.13
CA SER A 2 5.23 -5.24 19.89
C SER A 2 4.22 -5.62 18.82
N CYS A 3 3.69 -4.63 18.10
CA CYS A 3 2.73 -4.86 17.00
C CYS A 3 3.34 -4.43 15.68
N PHE A 4 3.17 -5.26 14.65
CA PHE A 4 3.58 -5.01 13.28
C PHE A 4 2.35 -4.68 12.46
N LYS A 5 2.38 -3.55 11.74
CA LYS A 5 1.32 -3.15 10.81
C LYS A 5 1.79 -3.34 9.38
N LEU A 6 1.07 -4.17 8.63
CA LEU A 6 1.31 -4.44 7.22
C LEU A 6 0.13 -3.91 6.40
N MET A 7 0.43 -3.20 5.31
CA MET A 7 -0.57 -2.74 4.36
C MET A 7 -0.33 -3.39 3.00
N ALA A 8 -1.37 -4.01 2.43
CA ALA A 8 -1.40 -4.54 1.09
C ALA A 8 -2.23 -3.62 0.19
N ILE A 9 -1.66 -3.23 -0.94
CA ILE A 9 -2.26 -2.30 -1.90
C ILE A 9 -2.32 -2.98 -3.27
N ALA A 10 -3.53 -3.31 -3.71
CA ALA A 10 -3.78 -3.72 -5.08
C ALA A 10 -3.99 -2.49 -5.96
N VAL A 11 -3.34 -2.44 -7.12
CA VAL A 11 -3.45 -1.35 -8.09
C VAL A 11 -3.80 -1.94 -9.44
N ASN A 12 -5.00 -1.64 -9.96
CA ASN A 12 -5.39 -1.90 -11.34
C ASN A 12 -5.07 -0.70 -12.23
N HIS A 13 -4.99 -0.91 -13.55
CA HIS A 13 -4.67 0.14 -14.53
C HIS A 13 -3.38 0.88 -14.16
N ARG A 14 -2.33 0.10 -13.89
CA ARG A 14 -1.07 0.58 -13.31
C ARG A 14 -0.51 1.78 -14.07
N ALA A 15 -0.57 1.78 -15.41
CA ALA A 15 -0.02 2.86 -16.21
C ALA A 15 -0.66 4.23 -15.93
N LYS A 16 -1.97 4.25 -15.62
CA LYS A 16 -2.72 5.47 -15.33
C LYS A 16 -2.59 5.89 -13.86
N ASN A 17 -2.61 4.91 -12.95
CA ASN A 17 -2.70 5.16 -11.51
C ASN A 17 -1.33 5.24 -10.82
N ALA A 18 -0.24 4.85 -11.48
CA ALA A 18 1.09 4.80 -10.86
C ALA A 18 1.55 6.17 -10.33
N ALA A 19 1.33 7.27 -11.07
CA ALA A 19 1.80 8.58 -10.63
C ALA A 19 1.07 9.06 -9.36
N GLU A 20 -0.25 8.87 -9.31
CA GLU A 20 -1.08 9.26 -8.20
C GLU A 20 -0.78 8.42 -6.94
N VAL A 21 -0.70 7.10 -7.11
CA VAL A 21 -0.28 6.19 -6.02
C VAL A 21 1.10 6.57 -5.49
N GLN A 22 2.07 6.86 -6.36
CA GLN A 22 3.40 7.30 -5.93
C GLN A 22 3.34 8.61 -5.13
N GLY A 23 2.51 9.57 -5.55
CA GLY A 23 2.30 10.81 -4.81
C GLY A 23 1.84 10.56 -3.37
N VAL A 24 0.86 9.67 -3.18
CA VAL A 24 0.38 9.28 -1.85
C VAL A 24 1.47 8.55 -1.06
N LEU A 25 2.17 7.59 -1.67
CA LEU A 25 3.29 6.89 -1.00
C LEU A 25 4.42 7.85 -0.57
N THR A 26 4.70 8.89 -1.35
CA THR A 26 5.68 9.93 -1.00
C THR A 26 5.18 10.80 0.14
N LYS A 27 3.90 11.21 0.13
CA LYS A 27 3.27 11.99 1.22
C LYS A 27 3.40 11.28 2.57
N TYR A 28 3.25 9.96 2.59
CA TYR A 28 3.31 9.13 3.80
C TYR A 28 4.65 8.41 4.00
N GLY A 29 5.69 8.81 3.25
CA GLY A 29 6.97 8.08 3.17
C GLY A 29 7.67 7.87 4.52
N CYS A 30 7.54 8.81 5.47
CA CYS A 30 8.13 8.69 6.80
C CYS A 30 7.57 7.52 7.62
N MET A 31 6.38 7.01 7.29
CA MET A 31 5.78 5.87 7.96
C MET A 31 6.20 4.52 7.35
N ILE A 32 6.82 4.51 6.17
CA ILE A 32 7.04 3.28 5.42
C ILE A 32 8.42 2.72 5.81
N THR A 33 8.43 1.61 6.55
CA THR A 33 9.67 0.92 6.94
C THR A 33 10.08 -0.14 5.93
N VAL A 34 9.12 -0.72 5.22
CA VAL A 34 9.35 -1.67 4.11
C VAL A 34 8.42 -1.33 2.97
N ARG A 35 8.92 -1.40 1.73
CA ARG A 35 8.14 -1.26 0.50
C ARG A 35 8.53 -2.34 -0.49
N LEU A 36 7.63 -3.29 -0.73
CA LEU A 36 7.80 -4.37 -1.71
C LEU A 36 6.77 -4.21 -2.84
N GLY A 37 7.24 -4.00 -4.06
CA GLY A 37 6.40 -4.03 -5.26
C GLY A 37 6.44 -5.40 -5.92
N LEU A 38 5.28 -6.03 -6.08
CA LEU A 38 5.10 -7.31 -6.74
C LEU A 38 4.34 -7.07 -8.05
N HIS A 39 4.89 -7.58 -9.14
CA HIS A 39 4.27 -7.56 -10.45
C HIS A 39 4.01 -9.00 -10.90
N GLU A 40 2.78 -9.31 -11.31
CA GLU A 40 2.50 -10.59 -11.95
C GLU A 40 3.13 -10.63 -13.35
N ALA A 41 4.35 -11.14 -13.42
CA ALA A 41 5.01 -11.48 -14.69
C ALA A 41 4.50 -12.86 -15.20
N GLY A 42 3.19 -12.94 -15.50
CA GLY A 42 2.61 -14.07 -16.23
C GLY A 42 2.66 -13.88 -17.76
N ASN A 43 2.22 -14.88 -18.52
CA ASN A 43 2.23 -14.92 -20.01
C ASN A 43 1.44 -13.78 -20.70
N VAL A 44 0.70 -12.99 -19.93
CA VAL A 44 0.00 -11.77 -20.35
C VAL A 44 0.35 -10.72 -19.30
N CYS A 45 0.88 -9.56 -19.72
CA CYS A 45 1.11 -8.43 -18.80
C CYS A 45 -0.20 -8.10 -18.09
N SER A 46 -0.34 -8.55 -16.84
CA SER A 46 -1.47 -8.21 -16.00
C SER A 46 -1.39 -6.71 -15.71
N ASP A 47 -2.45 -5.97 -16.00
CA ASP A 47 -2.56 -4.52 -15.73
C ASP A 47 -2.75 -4.22 -14.23
N SER A 48 -2.59 -5.25 -13.39
CA SER A 48 -2.71 -5.23 -11.94
C SER A 48 -1.35 -5.46 -11.27
N GLY A 49 -1.12 -4.79 -10.15
CA GLY A 49 0.07 -4.96 -9.32
C GLY A 49 -0.27 -4.95 -7.83
N LEU A 50 0.61 -5.53 -7.03
CA LEU A 50 0.48 -5.58 -5.58
C LEU A 50 1.66 -4.85 -4.93
N ILE A 51 1.40 -4.00 -3.95
CA ILE A 51 2.42 -3.35 -3.13
C ILE A 51 2.18 -3.78 -1.69
N ILE A 52 3.22 -4.25 -1.02
CA ILE A 52 3.20 -4.54 0.41
C ILE A 52 4.07 -3.53 1.13
N LEU A 53 3.50 -2.89 2.15
CA LEU A 53 4.19 -1.94 3.01
C LEU A 53 4.20 -2.46 4.45
N GLN A 54 5.30 -2.20 5.15
CA GLN A 54 5.29 -2.20 6.62
C GLN A 54 5.22 -0.74 7.08
N LEU A 55 4.33 -0.48 8.04
CA LEU A 55 4.06 0.86 8.55
C LEU A 55 4.57 1.02 9.98
N SER A 56 5.18 2.17 10.26
CA SER A 56 5.47 2.71 11.59
C SER A 56 4.74 4.04 11.71
N GLY A 57 3.69 4.08 12.52
CA GLY A 57 2.84 5.27 12.69
C GLY A 57 1.66 4.96 13.59
N THR A 58 0.87 5.97 13.91
CA THR A 58 -0.34 5.77 14.72
C THR A 58 -1.45 5.07 13.91
N PRO A 59 -2.45 4.48 14.57
CA PRO A 59 -3.63 3.96 13.89
C PRO A 59 -4.32 5.01 13.00
N GLU A 60 -4.44 6.26 13.46
CA GLU A 60 -5.09 7.35 12.75
C GLU A 60 -4.35 7.73 11.46
N GLU A 61 -3.01 7.78 11.51
CA GLU A 61 -2.20 8.05 10.33
C GLU A 61 -2.30 6.90 9.32
N SER A 62 -2.38 5.66 9.80
CA SER A 62 -2.54 4.46 8.97
C SER A 62 -3.90 4.44 8.26
N GLU A 63 -4.97 4.85 8.96
CA GLU A 63 -6.31 4.98 8.39
C GLU A 63 -6.38 6.10 7.36
N SER A 64 -5.76 7.24 7.65
CA SER A 64 -5.68 8.37 6.71
C SER A 64 -4.92 7.98 5.43
N PHE A 65 -3.81 7.24 5.58
CA PHE A 65 -3.04 6.71 4.46
C PHE A 65 -3.86 5.71 3.63
N ALA A 66 -4.56 4.78 4.28
CA ALA A 66 -5.45 3.84 3.60
C ALA A 66 -6.59 4.58 2.87
N GLY A 67 -7.17 5.62 3.48
CA GLY A 67 -8.23 6.44 2.90
C GLY A 67 -7.78 7.18 1.64
N ASP A 68 -6.63 7.86 1.69
CA ASP A 68 -6.05 8.55 0.54
C ASP A 68 -5.79 7.58 -0.62
N LEU A 69 -5.25 6.38 -0.34
CA LEU A 69 -5.04 5.35 -1.36
C LEU A 69 -6.36 4.84 -1.95
N ASN A 70 -7.35 4.54 -1.11
CA ASN A 70 -8.66 4.03 -1.54
C ASN A 70 -9.53 5.09 -2.25
N SER A 71 -9.16 6.37 -2.17
CA SER A 71 -9.80 7.43 -2.96
C SER A 71 -9.44 7.38 -4.45
N ILE A 72 -8.33 6.72 -4.80
CA ILE A 72 -7.85 6.58 -6.17
C ILE A 72 -8.64 5.48 -6.88
N PRO A 73 -9.33 5.76 -8.01
CA PRO A 73 -10.08 4.75 -8.74
C PRO A 73 -9.20 3.58 -9.21
N GLY A 74 -9.58 2.36 -8.83
CA GLY A 74 -8.84 1.15 -9.19
C GLY A 74 -7.71 0.78 -8.22
N VAL A 75 -7.62 1.46 -7.07
CA VAL A 75 -6.73 1.10 -5.96
C VAL A 75 -7.56 0.49 -4.83
N ASN A 76 -7.03 -0.55 -4.19
CA ASN A 76 -7.59 -1.11 -2.97
C ASN A 76 -6.47 -1.34 -1.94
N ALA A 77 -6.51 -0.62 -0.84
CA ALA A 77 -5.57 -0.71 0.27
C ALA A 77 -6.25 -1.29 1.51
N LYS A 78 -5.64 -2.30 2.11
CA LYS A 78 -6.05 -2.93 3.38
C LYS A 78 -4.84 -3.13 4.27
N PHE A 79 -5.04 -3.13 5.58
CA PHE A 79 -3.96 -3.43 6.53
C PHE A 79 -4.35 -4.52 7.53
N ILE A 80 -3.33 -5.17 8.07
CA ILE A 80 -3.40 -6.15 9.15
C ILE A 80 -2.43 -5.72 10.26
N GLU A 81 -2.84 -5.90 11.50
CA GLU A 81 -1.97 -5.77 12.67
C GLU A 81 -1.68 -7.15 13.27
N ILE A 82 -0.41 -7.40 13.59
CA ILE A 82 0.06 -8.64 14.18
C ILE A 82 0.88 -8.29 15.42
N CYS A 83 0.43 -8.69 16.61
CA CYS A 83 1.09 -8.41 17.87
C CYS A 83 1.76 -9.66 18.44
N THR A 84 2.92 -9.50 19.08
CA THR A 84 3.58 -10.56 19.85
C THR A 84 3.15 -10.48 21.32
N GLU A 85 2.99 -11.65 21.95
CA GLU A 85 2.73 -11.82 23.38
C GLU A 85 3.82 -11.18 24.26
#